data_AF-A0A5C0B5I5-F1
#
_entry.id   AF-A0A5C0B5I5-F1
#
_cell.length_a   1.000
_cell.length_b   1.000
_cell.length_c   1.000
_cell.angle_alpha   90.00
_cell.angle_beta   90.00
_cell.angle_gamma   90.00
#
_symmetry.space_group_name_H-M   'P 1'
#
loop_
_entity.id
_entity.type
_entity.pdbx_description
1 polymer ?
#
loop_
_entity_poly.entity_id
_entity_poly.type
_entity_poly.pdbx_seq_one_letter_code
_entity_poly.pdbx_strand_id
1 'polypeptide(L)'
;MRPLMLLVLVCSVGCTAVPTPPEAVVRTVEVKIPVPVPCIAAMPLRPTVDTLADILALRNADAALALMTQHNVLLAYVGELEAVLAGCLPAHVMS
;
A
#
# COMPACT_ATOMS: atom_id res chain seq x y z
N MET A 1 -27.96 -49.10 -64.80
CA MET A 1 -28.04 -47.70 -64.31
C MET A 1 -28.58 -47.63 -62.88
N ARG A 2 -27.86 -48.18 -61.90
CA ARG A 2 -28.19 -48.15 -60.45
C ARG A 2 -27.02 -47.82 -59.50
N PRO A 3 -25.73 -47.83 -59.88
CA PRO A 3 -24.66 -47.56 -58.90
C PRO A 3 -24.37 -46.07 -58.70
N LEU A 4 -24.85 -45.20 -59.60
CA LEU A 4 -24.53 -43.77 -59.59
C LEU A 4 -25.33 -42.98 -58.53
N MET A 5 -26.50 -43.50 -58.12
CA MET A 5 -27.39 -42.82 -57.17
C MET A 5 -26.95 -43.03 -55.71
N LEU A 6 -26.24 -44.12 -55.41
CA LEU A 6 -25.70 -44.42 -54.08
C LEU A 6 -24.47 -43.57 -53.73
N LEU A 7 -23.71 -43.14 -54.74
CA LEU A 7 -22.50 -42.33 -54.55
C LEU A 7 -22.82 -40.88 -54.16
N VAL A 8 -23.99 -40.38 -54.57
CA VAL A 8 -24.44 -39.01 -54.25
C VAL A 8 -24.93 -38.90 -52.80
N LEU A 9 -25.42 -40.00 -52.21
CA LEU A 9 -25.97 -39.99 -50.85
C LEU A 9 -24.88 -40.00 -49.75
N VAL A 10 -23.67 -40.48 -50.07
CA VAL A 10 -22.57 -40.60 -49.10
C VAL A 10 -21.81 -39.28 -48.90
N CYS A 11 -21.87 -38.36 -49.88
CA CYS A 11 -21.15 -37.09 -49.82
C CYS A 11 -21.84 -35.98 -49.00
N SER A 12 -23.07 -36.17 -48.51
CA SER A 12 -23.84 -35.11 -47.84
C SER A 12 -23.78 -35.10 -46.30
N VAL A 13 -23.05 -36.03 -45.66
CA VAL A 13 -23.01 -36.15 -44.18
C VAL A 13 -21.80 -35.42 -43.54
N GLY A 14 -20.97 -34.74 -44.34
CA GLY A 14 -19.64 -34.27 -43.89
C GLY A 14 -19.51 -32.84 -43.35
N CYS A 15 -20.58 -32.04 -43.23
CA CYS A 15 -20.42 -30.57 -43.10
C CYS A 15 -21.05 -29.91 -41.86
N THR A 16 -21.05 -30.56 -40.69
CA THR A 16 -21.41 -29.89 -39.42
C THR A 16 -20.54 -30.36 -38.25
N ALA A 17 -19.22 -30.25 -38.38
CA ALA A 17 -18.32 -30.36 -37.23
C ALA A 17 -17.52 -29.06 -37.09
N VAL A 18 -18.19 -27.99 -36.68
CA VAL A 18 -17.52 -26.81 -36.11
C VAL A 18 -17.42 -27.09 -34.61
N PRO A 19 -16.23 -27.37 -34.05
CA PRO A 19 -16.08 -27.50 -32.61
C PRO A 19 -16.29 -26.12 -32.00
N THR A 20 -17.40 -25.94 -31.28
CA THR A 20 -17.58 -24.80 -30.39
C THR A 20 -16.50 -24.89 -29.31
N PRO A 21 -15.71 -23.82 -29.07
CA PRO A 21 -14.81 -23.80 -27.93
C PRO A 21 -15.64 -24.04 -26.66
N PRO A 22 -15.22 -24.91 -25.74
CA PRO A 22 -15.96 -25.13 -24.51
C PRO A 22 -16.14 -23.77 -23.83
N GLU A 23 -17.38 -23.42 -23.51
CA GLU A 23 -17.70 -22.23 -22.73
C GLU A 23 -16.77 -22.24 -21.51
N ALA A 24 -15.79 -21.34 -21.50
CA ALA A 24 -14.89 -21.21 -20.38
C ALA A 24 -15.76 -20.83 -19.19
N VAL A 25 -16.00 -21.79 -18.29
CA VAL A 25 -16.73 -21.57 -17.05
C VAL A 25 -15.89 -20.56 -16.26
N VAL A 26 -16.24 -19.27 -16.40
CA VAL A 26 -15.59 -18.18 -15.67
C VAL A 26 -15.96 -18.37 -14.20
N ARG A 27 -15.09 -19.05 -13.46
CA ARG A 27 -15.21 -19.14 -12.01
C ARG A 27 -14.60 -17.88 -11.42
N THR A 28 -15.44 -17.02 -10.86
CA THR A 28 -14.99 -15.91 -10.03
C THR A 28 -14.36 -16.47 -8.76
N VAL A 29 -13.05 -16.23 -8.58
CA VAL A 29 -12.32 -16.59 -7.37
C VAL A 29 -12.22 -15.33 -6.51
N GLU A 30 -12.72 -15.38 -5.28
CA GLU A 30 -12.47 -14.32 -4.31
C GLU A 30 -11.01 -14.35 -3.86
N VAL A 31 -10.32 -13.23 -4.03
CA VAL A 31 -8.93 -13.05 -3.59
C VAL A 31 -8.92 -12.07 -2.43
N LYS A 32 -8.47 -12.51 -1.26
CA LYS A 32 -8.24 -11.63 -0.10
C LYS A 32 -6.84 -11.03 -0.22
N ILE A 33 -6.80 -9.72 -0.50
CA ILE A 33 -5.56 -8.96 -0.60
C ILE A 33 -5.33 -8.28 0.76
N PRO A 34 -4.20 -8.54 1.46
CA PRO A 34 -3.88 -7.82 2.68
C PRO A 34 -3.62 -6.35 2.33
N VAL A 35 -4.38 -5.45 2.97
CA VAL A 35 -4.19 -4.01 2.84
C VAL A 35 -3.38 -3.53 4.05
N PRO A 36 -2.23 -2.87 3.85
CA PRO A 36 -1.49 -2.26 4.96
C PRO A 36 -2.37 -1.23 5.66
N VAL A 37 -2.62 -1.44 6.94
CA VAL A 37 -3.33 -0.47 7.79
C VAL A 37 -2.28 0.35 8.53
N PRO A 38 -2.41 1.68 8.59
CA PRO A 38 -1.49 2.50 9.38
C PRO A 38 -1.53 2.06 10.84
N CYS A 39 -0.36 1.82 11.42
CA CYS A 39 -0.25 1.45 12.83
C CYS A 39 -0.43 2.66 13.77
N ILE A 40 -0.19 3.87 13.26
CA ILE A 40 -0.33 5.14 13.98
C ILE A 40 -1.67 5.76 13.63
N ALA A 41 -2.52 6.00 14.63
CA ALA A 41 -3.81 6.66 14.44
C ALA A 41 -3.68 8.17 14.22
N ALA A 42 -2.72 8.80 14.91
CA ALA A 42 -2.43 10.22 14.80
C ALA A 42 -0.95 10.51 15.08
N MET A 43 -0.35 11.39 14.28
CA MET A 43 1.02 11.85 14.48
C MET A 43 1.03 12.95 15.56
N PRO A 44 2.01 12.94 16.49
CA PRO A 44 2.21 14.07 17.41
C PRO A 44 2.39 15.38 16.64
N LEU A 45 1.88 16.48 17.20
CA LEU A 45 1.98 17.79 16.56
C LEU A 45 3.41 18.31 16.69
N ARG A 46 4.01 18.68 15.56
CA ARG A 46 5.36 19.27 15.56
C ARG A 46 5.36 20.62 16.31
N PRO A 47 6.24 20.83 17.29
CA PRO A 47 6.32 22.11 17.99
C PRO A 47 6.82 23.21 17.05
N THR A 48 6.30 24.42 17.27
CA THR A 48 6.82 25.64 16.63
C THR A 48 8.16 26.00 17.26
N VAL A 49 9.13 26.33 16.41
CA VAL A 49 10.49 26.69 16.81
C VAL A 49 10.88 28.01 16.19
N ASP A 50 11.68 28.79 16.92
CA ASP A 50 12.21 30.05 16.43
C ASP A 50 13.21 29.79 15.30
N THR A 51 13.26 30.70 14.33
CA THR A 51 14.28 30.61 13.28
C THR A 51 15.63 31.01 13.82
N LEU A 52 16.70 30.58 13.15
CA LEU A 52 18.04 31.02 13.51
C LEU A 52 18.19 32.55 13.45
N ALA A 53 17.51 33.21 12.50
CA ALA A 53 17.53 34.67 12.40
C ALA A 53 16.89 35.34 13.62
N ASP A 54 15.76 34.81 14.10
CA ASP A 54 15.07 35.33 15.28
C ASP A 54 15.95 35.19 16.53
N ILE A 55 16.63 34.05 16.68
CA ILE A 55 17.53 33.78 17.80
C ILE A 55 18.77 34.69 17.73
N LEU A 56 19.35 34.90 16.55
CA LEU A 56 20.53 35.75 16.39
C LEU A 56 20.23 37.25 16.57
N ALA A 57 18.95 37.65 16.50
CA ALA A 57 18.52 39.00 16.83
C ALA A 57 18.47 39.27 18.35
N LEU A 58 18.53 38.22 19.18
CA LEU A 58 18.56 38.33 20.64
C LEU A 58 19.94 38.74 21.16
N ARG A 59 20.01 39.24 22.40
CA ARG A 59 21.28 39.44 23.10
C ARG A 59 21.90 38.07 23.43
N ASN A 60 23.23 37.98 23.46
CA ASN A 60 23.96 36.71 23.60
C ASN A 60 23.44 35.75 24.68
N ALA A 61 23.13 36.25 25.89
CA ALA A 61 22.61 35.43 26.97
C ALA A 61 21.18 34.93 26.70
N ASP A 62 20.33 35.77 26.12
CA ASP A 62 18.95 35.44 25.76
C ASP A 62 18.91 34.44 24.59
N ALA A 63 19.82 34.60 23.62
CA ALA A 63 20.00 33.65 22.51
C ALA A 63 20.40 32.26 23.01
N ALA A 64 21.33 32.18 23.97
CA ALA A 64 21.74 30.91 24.58
C ALA A 64 20.57 30.24 25.33
N LEU A 65 19.78 31.03 26.06
CA LEU A 65 18.61 30.52 26.78
C LEU A 65 17.54 30.01 25.80
N ALA A 66 17.23 30.78 24.74
CA ALA A 66 16.28 30.39 23.71
C ALA A 66 16.67 29.09 23.01
N LEU A 67 17.96 28.92 22.68
CA LEU A 67 18.48 27.68 22.11
C LEU A 67 18.31 26.49 23.07
N MET A 68 18.62 26.66 24.36
CA MET A 68 18.45 25.59 25.35
C MET A 68 16.98 25.21 25.53
N THR A 69 16.07 26.18 25.61
CA THR A 69 14.63 25.90 25.73
C THR A 69 14.11 25.17 24.50
N GLN A 70 14.49 25.63 23.30
CA GLN A 70 14.09 25.01 22.05
C GLN A 70 14.64 23.58 21.92
N HIS A 71 15.90 23.36 22.30
CA HIS A 71 16.51 22.04 22.33
C HIS A 71 15.73 21.07 23.24
N ASN A 72 15.37 21.51 24.45
CA ASN A 72 14.61 20.67 25.38
C ASN A 72 13.21 20.33 24.86
N VAL A 73 12.52 21.27 24.23
CA VAL A 73 11.22 21.03 23.59
C VAL A 73 11.34 20.00 22.46
N LEU A 74 12.38 20.10 21.64
CA LEU A 74 12.62 19.15 20.55
C LEU A 74 12.98 17.76 21.08
N LEU A 75 13.77 17.66 22.14
CA LEU A 75 14.07 16.37 22.79
C LEU A 75 12.80 15.69 23.32
N ALA A 76 11.92 16.44 23.99
CA ALA A 76 10.65 15.90 24.46
C ALA A 76 9.79 15.39 23.30
N TYR A 77 9.69 16.17 22.21
CA TYR A 77 8.96 15.77 21.00
C TYR A 77 9.55 14.51 20.34
N VAL A 78 10.87 14.35 20.33
CA VAL A 78 11.51 13.12 19.86
C VAL A 78 11.11 11.92 20.73
N GLY A 79 11.08 12.08 22.05
CA GLY A 79 10.60 11.03 22.95
C GLY A 79 9.15 10.62 22.70
N GLU A 80 8.27 11.58 22.42
CA GLU A 80 6.89 11.29 22.00
C GLU A 80 6.82 10.52 20.68
N LEU A 81 7.64 10.90 19.70
CA LEU A 81 7.73 10.19 18.43
C LEU A 81 8.23 8.75 18.60
N GLU A 82 9.27 8.55 19.42
CA GLU A 82 9.80 7.23 19.73
C GLU A 82 8.76 6.35 20.42
N ALA A 83 7.96 6.90 21.35
CA ALA A 83 6.89 6.18 22.01
C ALA A 83 5.80 5.74 21.03
N VAL A 84 5.40 6.61 20.09
CA VAL A 84 4.43 6.27 19.03
C VAL A 84 4.99 5.17 18.12
N LEU A 85 6.26 5.26 17.72
CA LEU A 85 6.90 4.25 16.88
C LEU A 85 7.08 2.91 17.61
N ALA A 86 7.38 2.93 18.91
CA ALA A 86 7.50 1.72 19.71
C ALA A 86 6.19 0.92 19.75
N GLY A 87 5.05 1.60 19.78
CA GLY A 87 3.73 0.96 19.70
C GLY A 87 3.43 0.28 18.36
N CYS A 88 4.20 0.60 17.31
CA CYS A 88 4.05 0.05 15.97
C CYS A 88 4.98 -1.14 15.65
N LEU A 89 5.99 -1.39 16.48
CA LEU A 89 6.91 -2.49 16.23
C LEU A 89 6.23 -3.83 16.54
N PRO A 90 6.20 -4.80 15.60
CA PRO A 90 5.56 -6.08 15.85
C PRO A 90 6.33 -6.84 16.94
N ALA A 91 5.60 -7.50 17.86
CA ALA A 91 6.15 -8.27 18.98
C ALA A 91 7.14 -9.40 18.59
N HIS A 92 7.32 -9.67 17.29
CA HIS A 92 8.17 -10.72 16.74
C HIS A 92 9.57 -10.22 16.36
N VAL A 93 9.87 -8.93 16.48
CA VAL A 93 11.17 -8.33 16.13
C VAL A 93 12.09 -8.17 17.36
N MET A 94 11.58 -8.50 18.56
CA MET A 94 12.31 -8.45 19.84
C MET A 94 12.60 -9.84 20.44
N SER A 95 12.59 -10.91 19.62
CA SER A 95 13.05 -12.26 20.01
C SER A 95 14.35 -12.63 19.31
#